data_AF-A0A842UEI8-F1
#
_entry.id   AF-A0A842UEI8-F1
#
_cell.length_a   1.000
_cell.length_b   1.000
_cell.length_c   1.000
_cell.angle_alpha   90.00
_cell.angle_beta   90.00
_cell.angle_gamma   90.00
#
_symmetry.space_group_name_H-M   'P 1'
#
loop_
_entity.id
_entity.type
_entity.pdbx_description
1 polymer ?
#
loop_
_entity_poly.entity_id
_entity_poly.type
_entity_poly.pdbx_seq_one_letter_code
_entity_poly.pdbx_strand_id
1 'polypeptide(L)'
;MAGNKTRDGIKLTKIVSAVSDIGGVIIRDGTNHQYVINYAGRRPCPLDTSTDAKRMIVPWLYAITGYDKNGIYQNLRKGRWKN
;
A
#
# COMPACT_ATOMS: atom_id res chain seq x y z
N MET A 1 0.98 -14.85 15.68
CA MET A 1 1.75 -14.16 14.62
C MET A 1 1.72 -12.65 14.85
N ALA A 2 2.58 -12.16 15.74
CA ALA A 2 2.84 -10.72 15.89
C ALA A 2 3.96 -10.36 14.89
N GLY A 3 3.75 -9.39 13.99
CA GLY A 3 4.88 -8.84 13.23
C GLY A 3 4.64 -8.25 11.84
N ASN A 4 3.55 -8.57 11.12
CA ASN A 4 3.38 -8.06 9.75
C ASN A 4 2.73 -6.66 9.71
N LYS A 5 3.39 -5.69 10.33
CA LYS A 5 3.00 -4.27 10.28
C LYS A 5 4.13 -3.45 9.67
N THR A 6 3.76 -2.41 8.93
CA THR A 6 4.67 -1.34 8.51
C THR A 6 5.26 -0.62 9.72
N ARG A 7 6.33 0.14 9.50
CA ARG A 7 7.02 0.94 10.51
C ARG A 7 6.09 1.92 11.23
N ASP A 8 5.07 2.43 10.53
CA ASP A 8 4.06 3.33 11.06
C ASP A 8 2.82 2.61 11.64
N GLY A 9 2.87 1.29 11.77
CA GLY A 9 1.94 0.49 12.57
C GLY A 9 0.73 -0.08 11.82
N ILE A 10 0.70 -0.03 10.48
CA ILE A 10 -0.40 -0.57 9.67
C ILE A 10 -0.11 -2.02 9.31
N LYS A 11 -1.09 -2.92 9.48
CA LYS A 11 -0.92 -4.32 9.06
C LYS A 11 -0.73 -4.40 7.54
N LEU A 12 0.28 -5.15 7.07
CA LEU A 12 0.54 -5.35 5.65
C LEU A 12 -0.70 -5.90 4.93
N THR A 13 -1.42 -6.83 5.56
CA THR A 13 -2.66 -7.38 5.01
C THR A 13 -3.74 -6.32 4.77
N LYS A 14 -3.84 -5.30 5.64
CA LYS A 14 -4.79 -4.20 5.42
C LYS A 14 -4.39 -3.35 4.22
N ILE A 15 -3.10 -3.09 4.04
CA ILE A 15 -2.60 -2.36 2.88
C ILE A 15 -2.90 -3.16 1.62
N VAL A 16 -2.58 -4.44 1.61
CA VAL A 16 -2.86 -5.35 0.48
C VAL A 16 -4.35 -5.33 0.14
N SER A 17 -5.24 -5.52 1.12
CA SER A 17 -6.70 -5.47 0.88
C SER A 17 -7.18 -4.12 0.34
N ALA A 18 -6.72 -3.00 0.92
CA ALA A 18 -7.12 -1.69 0.44
C ALA A 18 -6.59 -1.39 -0.97
N VAL A 19 -5.40 -1.88 -1.30
CA VAL A 19 -4.77 -1.64 -2.59
C VAL A 19 -5.31 -2.57 -3.68
N SER A 20 -5.72 -3.80 -3.33
CA SER A 20 -6.35 -4.73 -4.28
C SER A 20 -7.71 -4.27 -4.79
N ASP A 21 -8.39 -3.42 -4.04
CA ASP A 21 -9.67 -2.81 -4.45
C ASP A 21 -9.48 -1.74 -5.55
N ILE A 22 -8.24 -1.30 -5.81
CA ILE A 22 -7.92 -0.28 -6.81
C ILE A 22 -7.75 -0.92 -8.18
N GLY A 23 -8.62 -0.55 -9.13
CA GLY A 23 -8.56 -1.04 -10.51
C GLY A 23 -7.18 -0.79 -11.15
N GLY A 24 -6.58 -1.84 -11.71
CA GLY A 24 -5.30 -1.79 -12.42
C GLY A 24 -4.05 -1.93 -11.53
N VAL A 25 -4.21 -2.04 -10.21
CA VAL A 25 -3.09 -2.37 -9.32
C VAL A 25 -2.87 -3.88 -9.26
N ILE A 26 -1.61 -4.29 -9.36
CA ILE A 26 -1.17 -5.68 -9.26
C ILE A 26 -0.27 -5.82 -8.05
N ILE A 27 -0.56 -6.78 -7.18
CA ILE A 27 0.28 -7.11 -6.03
C ILE A 27 0.99 -8.43 -6.32
N ARG A 28 2.31 -8.45 -6.12
CA ARG A 28 3.14 -9.64 -6.29
C ARG A 28 3.93 -9.91 -5.02
N ASP A 29 4.18 -11.17 -4.73
CA ASP A 29 5.16 -11.54 -3.71
C ASP A 29 6.57 -11.27 -4.25
N GLY A 30 7.43 -10.71 -3.40
CA GLY A 30 8.82 -10.41 -3.76
C GLY A 30 9.81 -11.36 -3.10
N THR A 31 11.01 -11.47 -3.67
CA THR A 31 12.12 -12.25 -3.08
C THR A 31 12.80 -11.49 -1.94
N ASN A 32 13.01 -10.17 -2.10
CA ASN A 32 13.70 -9.32 -1.12
C ASN A 32 12.74 -8.46 -0.26
N HIS A 33 11.49 -8.32 -0.69
CA HIS A 33 10.43 -7.60 0.00
C HIS A 33 9.21 -8.50 0.02
N GLN A 34 8.45 -8.46 1.11
CA GLN A 34 7.29 -9.35 1.26
C GLN A 34 6.28 -9.17 0.11
N TYR A 35 5.98 -7.92 -0.26
CA TYR A 35 5.11 -7.60 -1.39
C TYR A 35 5.70 -6.49 -2.26
N VAL A 36 5.30 -6.49 -3.53
CA VAL A 36 5.58 -5.43 -4.49
C VAL A 36 4.26 -5.03 -5.15
N ILE A 37 3.88 -3.77 -4.99
CA ILE A 37 2.70 -3.17 -5.59
C ILE A 37 3.09 -2.54 -6.93
N ASN A 38 2.38 -2.87 -7.99
CA ASN A 38 2.67 -2.41 -9.34
C ASN A 38 1.44 -1.78 -10.00
N TYR A 39 1.66 -0.81 -10.87
CA TYR A 39 0.63 -0.16 -11.68
C TYR A 39 1.24 0.24 -13.02
N ALA A 40 0.48 0.09 -14.11
CA ALA A 40 0.99 0.34 -15.46
C ALA A 40 1.58 1.77 -15.59
N GLY A 41 2.78 1.88 -16.14
CA GLY A 41 3.46 3.17 -16.32
C GLY A 41 3.98 3.84 -15.03
N ARG A 42 3.97 3.14 -13.90
CA ARG A 42 4.56 3.62 -12.63
C ARG A 42 5.68 2.71 -12.15
N ARG A 43 6.63 3.29 -11.41
CA ARG A 43 7.68 2.54 -10.73
C ARG A 43 7.02 1.64 -9.66
N PRO A 44 7.38 0.34 -9.55
CA PRO A 44 6.85 -0.52 -8.50
C PRO A 44 7.13 0.02 -7.09
N CYS A 45 6.19 -0.17 -6.18
CA CYS A 45 6.29 0.24 -4.79
C CYS A 45 6.50 -1.00 -3.89
N PRO A 46 7.68 -1.16 -3.26
CA PRO A 46 7.91 -2.27 -2.33
C PRO A 46 7.10 -2.05 -1.05
N LEU A 47 6.58 -3.14 -0.50
CA LEU A 47 5.83 -3.18 0.74
C LEU A 47 6.36 -4.29 1.64
N ASP A 48 6.84 -3.90 2.82
CA ASP A 48 7.39 -4.77 3.83
C ASP A 48 7.21 -4.15 5.23
N THR A 49 7.54 -4.88 6.28
CA THR A 49 7.51 -4.43 7.67
C THR A 49 8.39 -3.19 7.92
N SER A 50 9.49 -3.05 7.17
CA SER A 50 10.38 -1.89 7.19
C SER A 50 9.82 -0.65 6.49
N THR A 51 8.74 -0.79 5.71
CA THR A 51 8.13 0.29 4.93
C THR A 51 7.40 1.28 5.84
N ASP A 52 7.50 2.58 5.55
CA ASP A 52 6.62 3.61 6.12
C ASP A 52 5.49 3.90 5.13
N ALA A 53 4.26 3.46 5.46
CA ALA A 53 3.14 3.58 4.53
C ALA A 53 2.83 5.03 4.19
N LYS A 54 2.96 5.95 5.15
CA LYS A 54 2.67 7.37 4.95
C LYS A 54 3.67 8.05 4.02
N ARG A 55 4.95 7.62 4.08
CA ARG A 55 6.03 8.22 3.28
C ARG A 55 6.22 7.56 1.92
N MET A 56 5.84 6.28 1.76
CA MET A 56 6.07 5.53 0.52
C MET A 56 4.77 5.20 -0.22
N ILE A 57 3.85 4.50 0.44
CA ILE A 57 2.63 3.97 -0.19
C ILE A 57 1.65 5.10 -0.51
N VAL A 58 1.44 6.03 0.42
CA VAL A 58 0.51 7.16 0.24
C VAL A 58 0.86 8.06 -0.95
N PRO A 59 2.10 8.59 -1.09
CA PRO A 59 2.42 9.41 -2.26
C PRO A 59 2.40 8.61 -3.58
N TRP A 60 2.71 7.31 -3.53
CA TRP A 60 2.60 6.45 -4.71
C TRP A 60 1.15 6.29 -5.16
N LEU A 61 0.23 6.01 -4.23
CA LEU A 61 -1.21 5.92 -4.50
C LEU A 61 -1.82 7.27 -4.90
N TYR A 62 -1.36 8.37 -4.31
CA TYR A 62 -1.74 9.73 -4.72
C TYR A 62 -1.42 9.97 -6.20
N ALA A 63 -0.23 9.55 -6.65
CA ALA A 63 0.19 9.71 -8.04
C ALA A 63 -0.60 8.85 -9.04
N ILE A 64 -1.26 7.79 -8.58
CA ILE A 64 -2.08 6.90 -9.43
C ILE A 64 -3.54 7.33 -9.44
N THR A 65 -4.06 7.68 -8.27
CA THR A 65 -5.50 7.81 -8.05
C THR A 65 -5.97 9.26 -7.93
N GLY A 66 -5.06 10.20 -7.65
CA GLY A 66 -5.38 11.62 -7.43
C GLY A 66 -6.09 11.93 -6.11
N TYR A 67 -6.45 10.93 -5.30
CA TYR A 67 -7.14 11.14 -4.02
C TYR A 67 -6.27 11.82 -2.97
N ASP A 68 -6.89 12.51 -2.02
CA ASP A 68 -6.19 13.15 -0.91
C ASP A 68 -5.31 12.18 -0.11
N LYS A 69 -4.11 12.63 0.25
CA LYS A 69 -3.11 11.83 0.97
C LYS A 69 -3.59 11.38 2.35
N ASN A 70 -4.36 12.21 3.06
CA ASN A 70 -4.91 11.82 4.35
C ASN A 70 -6.03 10.79 4.17
N GLY A 71 -6.90 10.97 3.17
CA GLY A 71 -7.92 10.00 2.79
C GLY A 71 -7.33 8.61 2.48
N ILE A 72 -6.31 8.57 1.62
CA ILE A 72 -5.55 7.36 1.29
C ILE A 72 -5.01 6.71 2.56
N TYR A 73 -4.32 7.47 3.41
CA TYR A 73 -3.73 6.93 4.63
C TYR A 73 -4.78 6.33 5.58
N GLN A 74 -5.94 6.97 5.71
CA GLN A 74 -7.04 6.44 6.52
C GLN A 74 -7.64 5.16 5.93
N ASN A 75 -7.78 5.10 4.61
CA ASN A 75 -8.25 3.90 3.91
C ASN A 75 -7.30 2.71 4.12
N LEU A 76 -5.98 2.94 4.04
CA LEU A 76 -4.96 1.93 4.35
C LEU A 76 -5.07 1.42 5.81
N ARG A 77 -5.30 2.32 6.78
CA ARG A 77 -5.48 1.95 8.19
C ARG A 77 -6.75 1.14 8.44
N LYS A 78 -7.81 1.41 7.67
CA LYS A 78 -9.08 0.67 7.71
C LYS A 78 -8.99 -0.66 6.97
N GLY A 79 -8.09 -0.78 6.00
CA GLY A 79 -7.91 -1.96 5.16
C GLY A 79 -9.01 -2.14 4.12
N ARG A 80 -9.60 -1.03 3.67
CA ARG A 80 -10.66 -0.98 2.67
C ARG A 80 -10.48 0.28 1.83
N TRP A 81 -10.66 0.16 0.52
CA TRP A 81 -10.75 1.34 -0.33
C TRP A 81 -12.19 1.83 -0.36
N LYS A 82 -12.46 2.97 0.29
CA LYS A 82 -13.75 3.66 0.16
C LYS A 82 -13.51 4.98 -0.54
N ASN A 83 -14.15 5.11 -1.69
CA ASN A 83 -14.31 6.36 -2.41
C ASN A 83 -15.34 7.23 -1.70
#